data_AF-A0A2V8WTJ4-F1
#
_entry.id   AF-A0A2V8WTJ4-F1
#
_cell.length_a   1.000
_cell.length_b   1.000
_cell.length_c   1.000
_cell.angle_alpha   90.00
_cell.angle_beta   90.00
_cell.angle_gamma   90.00
#
_symmetry.space_group_name_H-M   'P 1'
#
loop_
_entity.id
_entity.type
_entity.pdbx_description
1 polymer ?
#
loop_
_entity_poly.entity_id
_entity_poly.type
_entity_poly.pdbx_seq_one_letter_code
_entity_poly.pdbx_strand_id
1 'polypeptide(L)'
;MAATIAVARERAAAGDPRLKGGSRFEEGGWVYVHLEGDPEAIGYQHGYLLAPEIEDAFAAVSAGMTRSTERDWAFFRKAAREMLWPKIDAEYQQELQGIAAGLRARTGSKLDVDDIVAFNAFEELPDYYVPWLNKQQKTAKAPNLKSPGNCSAFVATGSWTKDGQIVMAHNNWTSYMNGERWRIVFDIAPKNGYRILMDGFPGVIASDDDFGINSDGLMVTETTITQFEGWDPNGKAEFVRARKALQYAGSIDEYTKIMLAGNNGGYANDWLLGDRKTGEIAQLELGLKAYKLWRTKDGVLAGSNWARDPKVLKLDATQFDPNDGESSPNARRARWDELLNENKGKIDVELAEKMLGDHTDGFEKKEAVNERTLCGHTDLSPRGVKEWGWTPYFPGGAVQGKATDGTMTKEMRIAARMGHPCGGDFLAKPFLAAHPEYAWQEPYLRDMKAGPWTEFRSGQAPKQ
;
A
#
# COMPACT_ATOMS: atom_id res chain seq x y z
N MET A 1 31.44 21.60 12.00
CA MET A 1 30.72 22.71 11.32
C MET A 1 29.37 22.24 10.74
N ALA A 2 29.31 21.16 9.95
CA ALA A 2 28.05 20.62 9.40
C ALA A 2 27.02 20.18 10.47
N ALA A 3 27.42 19.42 11.50
CA ALA A 3 26.52 19.00 12.58
C ALA A 3 25.91 20.18 13.37
N THR A 4 26.72 21.21 13.66
CA THR A 4 26.26 22.47 14.29
C THR A 4 25.30 23.26 13.40
N ILE A 5 25.46 23.22 12.07
CA ILE A 5 24.54 23.87 11.12
C ILE A 5 23.22 23.09 11.03
N ALA A 6 23.26 21.75 11.03
CA ALA A 6 22.07 20.91 11.05
C ALA A 6 21.23 21.14 12.31
N VAL A 7 21.86 21.13 13.49
CA VAL A 7 21.17 21.39 14.78
C VAL A 7 20.58 22.81 14.84
N ALA A 8 21.27 23.81 14.28
CA ALA A 8 20.76 25.18 14.22
C ALA A 8 19.54 25.32 13.29
N ARG A 9 19.55 24.65 12.13
CA ARG A 9 18.40 24.59 11.20
C ARG A 9 17.21 23.90 11.84
N GLU A 10 17.46 22.77 12.50
CA GLU A 10 16.44 22.00 13.20
C GLU A 10 15.73 22.82 14.28
N ARG A 11 16.50 23.59 15.07
CA ARG A 11 15.94 24.48 16.10
C ARG A 11 15.16 25.66 15.51
N ALA A 12 15.62 26.26 14.41
CA ALA A 12 14.92 27.36 13.76
C ALA A 12 13.62 26.90 13.09
N ALA A 13 13.63 25.72 12.46
CA ALA A 13 12.47 25.15 11.79
C ALA A 13 11.43 24.59 12.76
N ALA A 14 11.83 24.16 13.96
CA ALA A 14 10.90 23.70 15.01
C ALA A 14 9.91 24.78 15.49
N GLY A 15 10.18 26.06 15.23
CA GLY A 15 9.27 27.18 15.51
C GLY A 15 8.39 27.59 14.32
N ASP A 16 8.44 26.90 13.18
CA ASP A 16 7.62 27.22 12.01
C ASP A 16 6.12 27.00 12.33
N PRO A 17 5.25 27.99 12.11
CA PRO A 17 3.82 27.88 12.43
C PRO A 17 3.12 26.74 11.68
N ARG A 18 3.65 26.27 10.55
CA ARG A 18 3.09 25.13 9.80
C ARG A 18 3.27 23.79 10.52
N LEU A 19 4.18 23.69 11.49
CA LEU A 19 4.32 22.50 12.34
C LEU A 19 3.30 22.42 13.47
N LYS A 20 2.50 23.46 13.68
CA LYS A 20 1.51 23.48 14.74
C LYS A 20 0.48 22.36 14.54
N GLY A 21 0.24 21.59 15.61
CA GLY A 21 -0.67 20.45 15.59
C GLY A 21 0.07 19.13 15.32
N GLY A 22 1.02 19.13 14.38
CA GLY A 22 1.75 17.93 14.00
C GLY A 22 2.59 17.31 15.13
N SER A 23 2.62 15.97 15.18
CA SER A 23 3.44 15.23 16.15
C SER A 23 3.82 13.85 15.62
N ARG A 24 4.87 13.23 16.20
CA ARG A 24 5.27 11.85 15.89
C ARG A 24 5.75 11.11 17.13
N PHE A 25 5.58 9.78 17.14
CA PHE A 25 6.21 8.87 18.10
C PHE A 25 6.37 7.47 17.50
N GLU A 26 7.15 6.62 18.15
CA GLU A 26 7.35 5.23 17.74
C GLU A 26 6.75 4.27 18.76
N GLU A 27 6.03 3.25 18.30
CA GLU A 27 5.42 2.22 19.13
C GLU A 27 5.25 0.92 18.34
N GLY A 28 5.59 -0.22 18.91
CA GLY A 28 5.32 -1.53 18.29
C GLY A 28 6.04 -1.79 16.96
N GLY A 29 7.11 -1.03 16.67
CA GLY A 29 7.79 -1.07 15.37
C GLY A 29 7.20 -0.11 14.33
N TRP A 30 6.15 0.65 14.66
CA TRP A 30 5.56 1.66 13.77
C TRP A 30 6.03 3.07 14.14
N VAL A 31 6.00 3.99 13.17
CA VAL A 31 6.07 5.43 13.37
C VAL A 31 4.66 5.99 13.24
N TYR A 32 4.07 6.41 14.35
CA TYR A 32 2.81 7.14 14.32
C TYR A 32 3.09 8.61 14.03
N VAL A 33 2.35 9.20 13.09
CA VAL A 33 2.43 10.62 12.77
C VAL A 33 1.04 11.23 12.71
N HIS A 34 0.85 12.30 13.47
CA HIS A 34 -0.34 13.13 13.39
C HIS A 34 -0.04 14.35 12.51
N LEU A 35 -0.92 14.59 11.52
CA LEU A 35 -0.84 15.69 10.57
C LEU A 35 -2.15 16.46 10.58
N GLU A 36 -2.12 17.79 10.69
CA GLU A 36 -3.34 18.61 10.79
C GLU A 36 -3.25 19.94 10.04
N GLY A 37 -4.35 20.33 9.39
CA GLY A 37 -4.58 21.68 8.91
C GLY A 37 -4.88 21.80 7.42
N ASP A 38 -4.48 22.94 6.84
CA ASP A 38 -4.53 23.19 5.40
C ASP A 38 -3.56 22.25 4.65
N PRO A 39 -3.79 21.95 3.36
CA PRO A 39 -2.99 20.96 2.61
C PRO A 39 -1.49 21.25 2.61
N GLU A 40 -1.08 22.51 2.48
CA GLU A 40 0.35 22.89 2.58
C GLU A 40 0.93 22.58 3.96
N ALA A 41 0.17 22.81 5.04
CA ALA A 41 0.63 22.55 6.41
C ALA A 41 0.74 21.05 6.69
N ILE A 42 -0.23 20.25 6.24
CA ILE A 42 -0.16 18.77 6.30
C ILE A 42 1.07 18.27 5.57
N GLY A 43 1.28 18.74 4.33
CA GLY A 43 2.45 18.39 3.55
C GLY A 43 3.75 18.78 4.26
N TYR A 44 3.83 20.00 4.79
CA TYR A 44 5.01 20.48 5.50
C TYR A 44 5.31 19.66 6.75
N GLN A 45 4.29 19.33 7.54
CA GLN A 45 4.42 18.46 8.71
C GLN A 45 4.91 17.07 8.32
N HIS A 46 4.33 16.47 7.27
CA HIS A 46 4.73 15.17 6.74
C HIS A 46 6.22 15.19 6.36
N GLY A 47 6.62 16.12 5.49
CA GLY A 47 7.99 16.24 5.02
C GLY A 47 8.99 16.53 6.15
N TYR A 48 8.60 17.30 7.15
CA TYR A 48 9.48 17.68 8.26
C TYR A 48 9.62 16.57 9.32
N LEU A 49 8.51 15.95 9.71
CA LEU A 49 8.46 14.95 10.78
C LEU A 49 9.03 13.60 10.32
N LEU A 50 8.89 13.25 9.03
CA LEU A 50 9.39 12.00 8.45
C LEU A 50 10.63 12.19 7.57
N ALA A 51 11.36 13.30 7.72
CA ALA A 51 12.43 13.64 6.78
C ALA A 51 13.50 12.54 6.62
N PRO A 52 14.03 11.92 7.71
CA PRO A 52 14.96 10.81 7.58
C PRO A 52 14.36 9.58 6.88
N GLU A 53 13.11 9.24 7.19
CA GLU A 53 12.40 8.12 6.61
C GLU A 53 12.12 8.32 5.11
N ILE A 54 11.78 9.55 4.70
CA ILE A 54 11.56 9.93 3.30
C ILE A 54 12.86 9.81 2.49
N GLU A 55 13.98 10.35 3.00
CA GLU A 55 15.25 10.31 2.27
C GLU A 55 15.76 8.87 2.10
N ASP A 56 15.60 8.05 3.12
CA ASP A 56 15.94 6.63 3.08
C ASP A 56 15.04 5.84 2.10
N ALA A 57 13.73 6.07 2.16
CA ALA A 57 12.78 5.40 1.29
C ALA A 57 12.93 5.79 -0.17
N PHE A 58 13.16 7.08 -0.43
CA PHE A 58 13.46 7.58 -1.76
C PHE A 58 14.71 6.89 -2.35
N ALA A 59 15.77 6.71 -1.57
CA ALA A 59 16.99 6.06 -2.03
C ALA A 59 16.75 4.60 -2.48
N ALA A 60 16.00 3.84 -1.68
CA ALA A 60 15.66 2.45 -1.99
C ALA A 60 14.72 2.33 -3.21
N VAL A 61 13.63 3.11 -3.22
CA VAL A 61 12.63 3.08 -4.31
C VAL A 61 13.24 3.53 -5.62
N SER A 62 13.98 4.64 -5.64
CA SER A 62 14.61 5.15 -6.86
C SER A 62 15.65 4.16 -7.41
N ALA A 63 16.42 3.48 -6.55
CA ALA A 63 17.34 2.42 -6.97
C ALA A 63 16.60 1.21 -7.57
N GLY A 64 15.49 0.80 -6.95
CA GLY A 64 14.64 -0.28 -7.46
C GLY A 64 14.05 0.05 -8.83
N MET A 65 13.37 1.20 -8.95
CA MET A 65 12.74 1.68 -10.18
C MET A 65 13.74 1.82 -11.33
N THR A 66 14.90 2.45 -11.07
CA THR A 66 15.90 2.68 -12.13
C THR A 66 16.53 1.38 -12.60
N ARG A 67 16.78 0.44 -11.68
CA ARG A 67 17.32 -0.88 -12.00
C ARG A 67 16.35 -1.74 -12.79
N SER A 68 15.09 -1.84 -12.37
CA SER A 68 14.10 -2.73 -13.00
C SER A 68 13.71 -2.26 -14.40
N THR A 69 13.52 -0.95 -14.56
CA THR A 69 13.02 -0.36 -15.81
C THR A 69 14.10 0.01 -16.81
N GLU A 70 15.37 0.00 -16.40
CA GLU A 70 16.50 0.54 -17.14
C GLU A 70 16.27 2.01 -17.59
N ARG A 71 15.52 2.78 -16.78
CA ARG A 71 15.32 4.23 -16.95
C ARG A 71 16.05 4.97 -15.84
N ASP A 72 16.60 6.13 -16.15
CA ASP A 72 17.18 6.99 -15.12
C ASP A 72 16.09 7.74 -14.32
N TRP A 73 16.48 8.35 -13.21
CA TRP A 73 15.52 9.11 -12.38
C TRP A 73 14.94 10.33 -13.12
N ALA A 74 15.70 10.92 -14.05
CA ALA A 74 15.26 12.06 -14.83
C ALA A 74 14.05 11.72 -15.73
N PHE A 75 13.97 10.49 -16.23
CA PHE A 75 12.79 9.98 -16.93
C PHE A 75 11.53 10.04 -16.04
N PHE A 76 11.60 9.55 -14.80
CA PHE A 76 10.45 9.55 -13.88
C PHE A 76 10.07 10.97 -13.44
N ARG A 77 11.04 11.83 -13.17
CA ARG A 77 10.78 13.26 -12.92
C ARG A 77 10.05 13.94 -14.09
N LYS A 78 10.44 13.62 -15.32
CA LYS A 78 9.78 14.16 -16.51
C LYS A 78 8.34 13.67 -16.61
N ALA A 79 8.10 12.38 -16.39
CA ALA A 79 6.74 11.81 -16.33
C ALA A 79 5.90 12.49 -15.23
N ALA A 80 6.46 12.65 -14.03
CA ALA A 80 5.81 13.38 -12.94
C ALA A 80 5.42 14.81 -13.35
N ARG A 81 6.36 15.59 -13.87
CA ARG A 81 6.14 17.00 -14.24
C ARG A 81 5.16 17.18 -15.40
N GLU A 82 5.33 16.42 -16.47
CA GLU A 82 4.62 16.64 -17.74
C GLU A 82 3.31 15.86 -17.83
N MET A 83 3.23 14.68 -17.20
CA MET A 83 2.08 13.78 -17.32
C MET A 83 1.21 13.79 -16.07
N LEU A 84 1.79 13.61 -14.87
CA LEU A 84 1.00 13.44 -13.65
C LEU A 84 0.57 14.79 -13.06
N TRP A 85 1.52 15.69 -12.80
CA TRP A 85 1.32 16.97 -12.12
C TRP A 85 0.14 17.80 -12.65
N PRO A 86 -0.05 17.96 -13.98
CA PRO A 86 -1.17 18.76 -14.51
C PRO A 86 -2.56 18.21 -14.20
N LYS A 87 -2.65 16.96 -13.72
CA LYS A 87 -3.90 16.24 -13.44
C LYS A 87 -4.14 16.05 -11.94
N ILE A 88 -3.20 16.46 -11.10
CA ILE A 88 -3.33 16.45 -9.64
C ILE A 88 -4.19 17.65 -9.22
N ASP A 89 -5.21 17.39 -8.42
CA ASP A 89 -6.08 18.46 -7.90
C ASP A 89 -5.25 19.43 -7.03
N ALA A 90 -5.58 20.73 -7.06
CA ALA A 90 -4.76 21.80 -6.45
C ALA A 90 -4.50 21.62 -4.94
N GLU A 91 -5.39 20.93 -4.23
CA GLU A 91 -5.20 20.55 -2.83
C GLU A 91 -4.00 19.62 -2.64
N TYR A 92 -3.92 18.54 -3.41
CA TYR A 92 -2.81 17.59 -3.31
C TYR A 92 -1.51 18.14 -3.92
N GLN A 93 -1.60 19.06 -4.89
CA GLN A 93 -0.44 19.82 -5.34
C GLN A 93 0.20 20.61 -4.18
N GLN A 94 -0.61 21.25 -3.32
CA GLN A 94 -0.12 21.98 -2.15
C GLN A 94 0.46 21.03 -1.10
N GLU A 95 -0.15 19.87 -0.85
CA GLU A 95 0.37 18.86 0.07
C GLU A 95 1.74 18.33 -0.40
N LEU A 96 1.88 17.95 -1.67
CA LEU A 96 3.14 17.45 -2.25
C LEU A 96 4.24 18.52 -2.25
N GLN A 97 3.90 19.78 -2.53
CA GLN A 97 4.83 20.91 -2.37
C GLN A 97 5.23 21.13 -0.92
N GLY A 98 4.28 20.99 0.01
CA GLY A 98 4.51 21.03 1.44
C GLY A 98 5.53 19.98 1.88
N ILE A 99 5.40 18.73 1.41
CA ILE A 99 6.35 17.64 1.71
C ILE A 99 7.78 18.05 1.32
N ALA A 100 7.98 18.52 0.09
CA ALA A 100 9.30 18.97 -0.37
C ALA A 100 9.84 20.14 0.47
N ALA A 101 8.97 21.06 0.89
CA ALA A 101 9.34 22.20 1.73
C ALA A 101 9.72 21.78 3.17
N GLY A 102 8.95 20.88 3.78
CA GLY A 102 9.22 20.34 5.12
C GLY A 102 10.52 19.55 5.17
N LEU A 103 10.74 18.70 4.17
CA LEU A 103 11.98 17.94 4.00
C LEU A 103 13.19 18.86 3.89
N ARG A 104 13.11 19.89 3.02
CA ARG A 104 14.15 20.91 2.88
C ARG A 104 14.41 21.67 4.18
N ALA A 105 13.37 22.00 4.93
CA ALA A 105 13.51 22.71 6.20
C ALA A 105 14.21 21.86 7.27
N ARG A 106 13.94 20.55 7.31
CA ARG A 106 14.51 19.62 8.29
C ARG A 106 15.97 19.26 7.99
N THR A 107 16.25 18.78 6.77
CA THR A 107 17.56 18.19 6.43
C THR A 107 18.37 19.06 5.47
N GLY A 108 17.76 20.05 4.83
CA GLY A 108 18.35 20.74 3.69
C GLY A 108 18.30 19.94 2.40
N SER A 109 17.39 18.96 2.31
CA SER A 109 17.22 18.09 1.14
C SER A 109 17.08 18.87 -0.16
N LYS A 110 17.58 18.24 -1.23
CA LYS A 110 17.49 18.75 -2.60
C LYS A 110 16.30 18.18 -3.36
N LEU A 111 15.56 17.23 -2.79
CA LEU A 111 14.35 16.74 -3.41
C LEU A 111 13.37 17.90 -3.59
N ASP A 112 12.74 17.94 -4.75
CA ASP A 112 11.70 18.91 -5.09
C ASP A 112 10.38 18.23 -5.42
N VAL A 113 9.38 19.02 -5.80
CA VAL A 113 8.02 18.50 -6.02
C VAL A 113 7.96 17.45 -7.14
N ASP A 114 8.83 17.51 -8.15
CA ASP A 114 8.81 16.49 -9.21
C ASP A 114 9.34 15.15 -8.68
N ASP A 115 10.33 15.17 -7.77
CA ASP A 115 10.79 13.95 -7.09
C ASP A 115 9.67 13.36 -6.25
N ILE A 116 8.99 14.19 -5.45
CA ILE A 116 7.90 13.73 -4.57
C ILE A 116 6.74 13.17 -5.40
N VAL A 117 6.35 13.81 -6.51
CA VAL A 117 5.29 13.31 -7.39
C VAL A 117 5.70 12.00 -8.08
N ALA A 118 6.94 11.89 -8.58
CA ALA A 118 7.42 10.64 -9.17
C ALA A 118 7.47 9.52 -8.13
N PHE A 119 7.88 9.85 -6.91
CA PHE A 119 7.96 8.94 -5.79
C PHE A 119 6.58 8.49 -5.28
N ASN A 120 5.55 9.35 -5.31
CA ASN A 120 4.17 8.95 -4.98
C ASN A 120 3.54 8.04 -6.05
N ALA A 121 4.15 7.91 -7.22
CA ALA A 121 3.64 7.07 -8.32
C ALA A 121 4.52 5.84 -8.52
N PHE A 122 5.21 5.37 -7.48
CA PHE A 122 6.17 4.26 -7.58
C PHE A 122 5.52 2.91 -7.81
N GLU A 123 4.25 2.72 -7.41
CA GLU A 123 3.45 1.54 -7.75
C GLU A 123 2.81 1.63 -9.15
N GLU A 124 2.93 2.78 -9.83
CA GLU A 124 2.28 3.04 -11.13
C GLU A 124 3.27 3.17 -12.29
N LEU A 125 4.27 4.05 -12.15
CA LEU A 125 5.18 4.41 -13.23
C LEU A 125 6.06 3.24 -13.73
N PRO A 126 6.72 2.44 -12.87
CA PRO A 126 7.64 1.42 -13.34
C PRO A 126 6.91 0.23 -13.96
N ASP A 127 5.74 -0.16 -13.43
CA ASP A 127 5.10 -1.42 -13.80
C ASP A 127 3.88 -1.27 -14.73
N TYR A 128 3.36 -0.05 -14.92
CA TYR A 128 2.22 0.21 -15.81
C TYR A 128 2.59 1.18 -16.94
N TYR A 129 3.15 2.34 -16.62
CA TYR A 129 3.53 3.34 -17.62
C TYR A 129 4.71 2.89 -18.50
N VAL A 130 5.81 2.42 -17.91
CA VAL A 130 7.00 2.01 -18.68
C VAL A 130 6.69 0.84 -19.64
N PRO A 131 5.99 -0.23 -19.24
CA PRO A 131 5.65 -1.32 -20.16
C PRO A 131 4.73 -0.87 -21.30
N TRP A 132 3.74 -0.03 -20.98
CA TRP A 132 2.89 0.60 -22.00
C TRP A 132 3.74 1.42 -22.99
N LEU A 133 4.64 2.26 -22.50
CA LEU A 133 5.50 3.10 -23.32
C LEU A 133 6.44 2.26 -24.20
N ASN A 134 7.05 1.20 -23.64
CA ASN A 134 7.90 0.28 -24.38
C ASN A 134 7.15 -0.39 -25.54
N LYS A 135 5.89 -0.78 -25.33
CA LYS A 135 5.01 -1.37 -26.35
C LYS A 135 4.68 -0.34 -27.45
N GLN A 136 4.35 0.89 -27.08
CA GLN A 136 4.08 1.99 -28.03
C GLN A 136 5.30 2.33 -28.89
N GLN A 137 6.48 2.39 -28.27
CA GLN A 137 7.74 2.76 -28.93
C GLN A 137 8.42 1.59 -29.64
N LYS A 138 7.91 0.35 -29.48
CA LYS A 138 8.54 -0.88 -29.98
C LYS A 138 10.00 -1.00 -29.53
N THR A 139 10.26 -0.66 -28.28
CA THR A 139 11.61 -0.63 -27.69
C THR A 139 12.27 -2.00 -27.82
N ALA A 140 13.39 -2.08 -28.55
CA ALA A 140 14.14 -3.31 -28.71
C ALA A 140 14.77 -3.71 -27.37
N LYS A 141 14.69 -5.00 -27.01
CA LYS A 141 15.22 -5.56 -25.76
C LYS A 141 14.70 -4.86 -24.49
N ALA A 142 13.45 -4.38 -24.52
CA ALA A 142 12.83 -3.83 -23.32
C ALA A 142 12.86 -4.85 -22.16
N PRO A 143 13.08 -4.40 -20.91
CA PRO A 143 12.99 -5.27 -19.74
C PRO A 143 11.60 -5.91 -19.66
N ASN A 144 11.55 -7.16 -19.19
CA ASN A 144 10.32 -7.91 -19.01
C ASN A 144 9.63 -7.49 -17.70
N LEU A 145 8.97 -6.36 -17.76
CA LEU A 145 8.21 -5.78 -16.67
C LEU A 145 6.79 -6.34 -16.68
N LYS A 146 6.27 -6.67 -15.49
CA LYS A 146 4.92 -7.19 -15.31
C LYS A 146 4.26 -6.43 -14.18
N SER A 147 2.99 -6.10 -14.33
CA SER A 147 2.19 -5.55 -13.24
C SER A 147 2.25 -6.49 -12.02
N PRO A 148 2.50 -5.96 -10.82
CA PRO A 148 2.70 -6.75 -9.62
C PRO A 148 1.43 -7.47 -9.17
N GLY A 149 1.59 -8.43 -8.25
CA GLY A 149 0.51 -8.91 -7.40
C GLY A 149 0.89 -8.66 -5.95
N ASN A 150 0.22 -7.72 -5.29
CA ASN A 150 0.47 -7.33 -3.92
C ASN A 150 -0.74 -7.62 -3.01
N CYS A 151 -0.46 -8.16 -1.83
CA CYS A 151 -1.37 -8.25 -0.69
C CYS A 151 -2.33 -9.45 -0.66
N SER A 152 -2.85 -9.70 0.55
CA SER A 152 -3.95 -10.63 0.82
C SER A 152 -4.91 -10.00 1.82
N ALA A 153 -6.21 -9.99 1.52
CA ALA A 153 -7.18 -9.25 2.31
C ALA A 153 -8.59 -9.84 2.27
N PHE A 154 -9.39 -9.49 3.26
CA PHE A 154 -10.83 -9.73 3.25
C PHE A 154 -11.62 -8.65 4.00
N VAL A 155 -12.90 -8.55 3.67
CA VAL A 155 -13.92 -7.80 4.41
C VAL A 155 -15.16 -8.70 4.60
N ALA A 156 -15.62 -8.82 5.85
CA ALA A 156 -16.75 -9.68 6.23
C ALA A 156 -17.79 -8.90 7.03
N THR A 157 -19.06 -9.30 6.97
CA THR A 157 -20.17 -8.65 7.71
C THR A 157 -21.32 -9.63 7.95
N GLY A 158 -22.25 -9.27 8.84
CA GLY A 158 -23.46 -10.05 9.10
C GLY A 158 -23.15 -11.43 9.68
N SER A 159 -23.78 -12.49 9.18
CA SER A 159 -23.68 -13.86 9.71
C SER A 159 -22.28 -14.47 9.65
N TRP A 160 -21.33 -13.81 8.99
CA TRP A 160 -19.93 -14.23 8.89
C TRP A 160 -19.08 -13.80 10.08
N THR A 161 -19.50 -12.75 10.80
CA THR A 161 -18.75 -12.13 11.89
C THR A 161 -19.38 -12.44 13.24
N LYS A 162 -18.58 -12.35 14.29
CA LYS A 162 -18.97 -12.74 15.66
C LYS A 162 -20.15 -11.93 16.21
N ASP A 163 -20.22 -10.64 15.87
CA ASP A 163 -21.21 -9.68 16.39
C ASP A 163 -22.04 -9.01 15.27
N GLY A 164 -21.87 -9.45 14.03
CA GLY A 164 -22.56 -8.89 12.86
C GLY A 164 -21.97 -7.56 12.36
N GLN A 165 -20.95 -7.01 13.01
CA GLN A 165 -20.26 -5.81 12.52
C GLN A 165 -19.32 -6.15 11.36
N ILE A 166 -18.90 -5.14 10.61
CA ILE A 166 -17.88 -5.33 9.58
C ILE A 166 -16.55 -5.68 10.25
N VAL A 167 -15.83 -6.67 9.72
CA VAL A 167 -14.41 -6.94 10.04
C VAL A 167 -13.61 -6.84 8.74
N MET A 168 -12.51 -6.10 8.75
CA MET A 168 -11.62 -5.90 7.60
C MET A 168 -10.19 -6.21 8.00
N ALA A 169 -9.46 -6.96 7.17
CA ALA A 169 -8.08 -7.31 7.41
C ALA A 169 -7.26 -7.39 6.12
N HIS A 170 -5.98 -7.04 6.22
CA HIS A 170 -5.07 -6.90 5.09
C HIS A 170 -3.61 -7.15 5.50
N ASN A 171 -2.86 -7.87 4.69
CA ASN A 171 -1.40 -7.88 4.75
C ASN A 171 -0.78 -7.31 3.47
N ASN A 172 0.21 -6.43 3.62
CA ASN A 172 0.98 -5.91 2.49
C ASN A 172 1.84 -7.02 1.90
N TRP A 173 1.81 -7.25 0.58
CA TRP A 173 2.96 -7.90 -0.06
C TRP A 173 3.74 -6.96 -0.94
N THR A 174 5.04 -6.88 -0.71
CA THR A 174 5.95 -6.13 -1.57
C THR A 174 7.36 -6.71 -1.47
N SER A 175 8.32 -6.10 -2.16
CA SER A 175 9.74 -6.37 -1.91
C SER A 175 10.10 -5.96 -0.48
N TYR A 176 10.95 -6.74 0.21
CA TYR A 176 11.35 -6.41 1.59
C TYR A 176 12.12 -5.09 1.67
N MET A 177 12.84 -4.74 0.60
CA MET A 177 13.49 -3.43 0.47
C MET A 177 12.49 -2.28 0.59
N ASN A 178 11.28 -2.38 0.03
CA ASN A 178 10.25 -1.37 0.26
C ASN A 178 9.51 -1.64 1.57
N GLY A 179 9.11 -2.88 1.82
CA GLY A 179 8.23 -3.26 2.92
C GLY A 179 8.77 -2.94 4.32
N GLU A 180 10.08 -3.01 4.54
CA GLU A 180 10.69 -2.61 5.82
C GLU A 180 10.50 -1.11 6.16
N ARG A 181 10.17 -0.31 5.14
CA ARG A 181 9.93 1.14 5.24
C ARG A 181 8.43 1.47 5.30
N TRP A 182 7.56 0.50 5.05
CA TRP A 182 6.11 0.63 5.09
C TRP A 182 5.55 0.55 6.52
N ARG A 183 6.08 1.43 7.38
CA ARG A 183 5.91 1.37 8.82
C ARG A 183 5.32 2.62 9.43
N ILE A 184 4.62 3.42 8.63
CA ILE A 184 3.99 4.66 9.10
C ILE A 184 2.52 4.40 9.39
N VAL A 185 2.04 4.95 10.51
CA VAL A 185 0.61 5.11 10.79
C VAL A 185 0.29 6.59 10.71
N PHE A 186 -0.48 6.98 9.71
CA PHE A 186 -0.92 8.35 9.49
C PHE A 186 -2.27 8.60 10.15
N ASP A 187 -2.31 9.57 11.07
CA ASP A 187 -3.53 10.19 11.56
C ASP A 187 -3.63 11.61 10.99
N ILE A 188 -4.47 11.78 9.97
CA ILE A 188 -4.55 13.02 9.19
C ILE A 188 -5.88 13.70 9.49
N ALA A 189 -5.80 14.90 10.07
CA ALA A 189 -6.93 15.81 10.31
C ALA A 189 -6.93 16.95 9.27
N PRO A 190 -7.44 16.71 8.05
CA PRO A 190 -7.53 17.75 7.03
C PRO A 190 -8.55 18.81 7.43
N LYS A 191 -8.30 20.04 7.00
CA LYS A 191 -9.26 21.13 7.15
C LYS A 191 -10.59 20.86 6.44
N ASN A 192 -10.55 20.13 5.32
CA ASN A 192 -11.72 19.77 4.53
C ASN A 192 -11.77 18.25 4.31
N GLY A 193 -12.98 17.69 4.35
CA GLY A 193 -13.18 16.25 4.27
C GLY A 193 -13.13 15.59 5.64
N TYR A 194 -12.99 14.26 5.65
CA TYR A 194 -12.99 13.43 6.83
C TYR A 194 -11.58 13.22 7.37
N ARG A 195 -11.48 13.04 8.69
CA ARG A 195 -10.23 12.61 9.34
C ARG A 195 -9.91 11.19 8.90
N ILE A 196 -8.64 10.92 8.66
CA ILE A 196 -8.14 9.63 8.15
C ILE A 196 -7.25 8.99 9.21
N LEU A 197 -7.40 7.67 9.41
CA LEU A 197 -6.39 6.84 10.05
C LEU A 197 -6.04 5.71 9.07
N MET A 198 -4.78 5.64 8.66
CA MET A 198 -4.30 4.67 7.68
C MET A 198 -2.86 4.28 7.97
N ASP A 199 -2.42 3.13 7.46
CA ASP A 199 -1.00 2.90 7.31
C ASP A 199 -0.46 3.66 6.09
N GLY A 200 0.86 3.68 5.88
CA GLY A 200 1.41 4.18 4.64
C GLY A 200 2.93 4.22 4.57
N PHE A 201 3.39 4.82 3.48
CA PHE A 201 4.80 4.96 3.14
C PHE A 201 5.28 6.40 3.38
N PRO A 202 6.49 6.61 3.95
CA PRO A 202 6.97 7.97 4.25
C PRO A 202 7.17 8.77 2.96
N GLY A 203 6.49 9.91 2.85
CA GLY A 203 6.54 10.82 1.70
C GLY A 203 5.44 10.59 0.67
N VAL A 204 4.57 9.60 0.89
CA VAL A 204 3.44 9.25 0.02
C VAL A 204 2.13 9.70 0.66
N ILE A 205 1.25 10.34 -0.11
CA ILE A 205 0.01 10.95 0.42
C ILE A 205 -1.17 9.97 0.51
N ALA A 206 -1.11 8.85 -0.20
CA ALA A 206 -2.00 7.72 -0.04
C ALA A 206 -1.34 6.62 0.82
N SER A 207 -2.08 5.56 1.14
CA SER A 207 -1.50 4.43 1.86
C SER A 207 -0.59 3.62 0.93
N ASP A 208 -0.99 3.44 -0.34
CA ASP A 208 -0.34 2.64 -1.41
C ASP A 208 -0.21 1.14 -1.08
N ASP A 209 -0.25 0.74 0.20
CA ASP A 209 -0.61 -0.61 0.64
C ASP A 209 -2.13 -0.78 0.68
N ASP A 210 -2.77 0.36 0.93
CA ASP A 210 -4.18 0.62 1.08
C ASP A 210 -4.82 -0.17 2.21
N PHE A 211 -4.64 0.34 3.43
CA PHE A 211 -5.52 0.08 4.57
C PHE A 211 -5.84 1.38 5.31
N GLY A 212 -7.09 1.84 5.22
CA GLY A 212 -7.51 3.11 5.80
C GLY A 212 -8.95 3.13 6.25
N ILE A 213 -9.22 3.95 7.26
CA ILE A 213 -10.55 4.31 7.71
C ILE A 213 -10.71 5.82 7.78
N ASN A 214 -11.94 6.31 7.61
CA ASN A 214 -12.24 7.72 7.81
C ASN A 214 -13.31 7.98 8.89
N SER A 215 -13.38 9.21 9.37
CA SER A 215 -14.27 9.60 10.47
C SER A 215 -15.76 9.52 10.18
N ASP A 216 -16.16 9.37 8.91
CA ASP A 216 -17.56 9.12 8.53
C ASP A 216 -17.90 7.63 8.48
N GLY A 217 -16.92 6.76 8.72
CA GLY A 217 -17.10 5.33 8.84
C GLY A 217 -16.88 4.53 7.56
N LEU A 218 -16.20 5.11 6.57
CA LEU A 218 -15.70 4.33 5.44
C LEU A 218 -14.48 3.51 5.88
N MET A 219 -14.43 2.25 5.44
CA MET A 219 -13.33 1.31 5.61
C MET A 219 -12.84 0.90 4.22
N VAL A 220 -11.55 0.99 3.98
CA VAL A 220 -10.96 0.78 2.66
C VAL A 220 -9.73 -0.09 2.80
N THR A 221 -9.68 -1.14 1.98
CA THR A 221 -8.45 -1.86 1.68
C THR A 221 -8.47 -2.40 0.26
N GLU A 222 -7.41 -3.04 -0.22
CA GLU A 222 -7.37 -3.56 -1.59
C GLU A 222 -6.49 -4.81 -1.74
N THR A 223 -6.40 -5.36 -2.95
CA THR A 223 -5.26 -6.19 -3.39
C THR A 223 -5.02 -5.99 -4.87
N THR A 224 -3.76 -5.85 -5.29
CA THR A 224 -3.42 -5.52 -6.70
C THR A 224 -3.74 -6.64 -7.67
N ILE A 225 -4.39 -6.34 -8.79
CA ILE A 225 -4.69 -7.32 -9.84
C ILE A 225 -3.43 -7.60 -10.66
N THR A 226 -2.90 -8.83 -10.54
CA THR A 226 -1.71 -9.23 -11.28
C THR A 226 -1.94 -9.34 -12.79
N GLN A 227 -0.86 -9.26 -13.56
CA GLN A 227 -0.87 -9.45 -15.01
C GLN A 227 -1.85 -8.51 -15.74
N PHE A 228 -2.15 -7.39 -15.12
CA PHE A 228 -2.90 -6.29 -15.71
C PHE A 228 -2.11 -5.64 -16.86
N GLU A 229 -2.80 -5.24 -17.93
CA GLU A 229 -2.24 -4.47 -19.04
C GLU A 229 -3.09 -3.23 -19.34
N GLY A 230 -2.51 -2.05 -19.12
CA GLY A 230 -3.16 -0.80 -19.49
C GLY A 230 -2.46 0.41 -18.91
N TRP A 231 -2.54 1.52 -19.64
CA TRP A 231 -2.20 2.84 -19.14
C TRP A 231 -2.90 3.89 -20.01
N ASP A 232 -3.51 4.87 -19.39
CA ASP A 232 -3.99 6.09 -20.04
C ASP A 232 -3.16 7.29 -19.56
N PRO A 233 -2.27 7.87 -20.41
CA PRO A 233 -1.46 9.03 -20.04
C PRO A 233 -2.29 10.31 -19.82
N ASN A 234 -3.59 10.29 -20.17
CA ASN A 234 -4.53 11.37 -19.93
C ASN A 234 -5.37 11.19 -18.65
N GLY A 235 -5.27 10.03 -17.99
CA GLY A 235 -5.92 9.76 -16.70
C GLY A 235 -5.17 10.34 -15.49
N LYS A 236 -5.85 10.38 -14.35
CA LYS A 236 -5.34 10.75 -13.03
C LYS A 236 -4.65 9.56 -12.37
N ALA A 237 -3.50 9.84 -11.77
CA ALA A 237 -2.75 8.90 -10.94
C ALA A 237 -3.63 8.26 -9.87
N GLU A 238 -3.36 6.99 -9.58
CA GLU A 238 -4.06 6.19 -8.58
C GLU A 238 -3.96 6.85 -7.21
N PHE A 239 -2.76 7.19 -6.72
CA PHE A 239 -2.57 7.74 -5.38
C PHE A 239 -3.40 9.02 -5.12
N VAL A 240 -3.66 9.80 -6.17
CA VAL A 240 -4.52 11.00 -6.11
C VAL A 240 -5.99 10.62 -5.94
N ARG A 241 -6.43 9.59 -6.66
CA ARG A 241 -7.80 9.06 -6.58
C ARG A 241 -8.02 8.37 -5.23
N ALA A 242 -7.12 7.49 -4.78
CA ALA A 242 -7.20 6.83 -3.48
C ALA A 242 -7.24 7.82 -2.31
N ARG A 243 -6.27 8.74 -2.24
CA ARG A 243 -6.24 9.78 -1.19
C ARG A 243 -7.55 10.58 -1.19
N LYS A 244 -8.03 11.00 -2.36
CA LYS A 244 -9.29 11.74 -2.45
C LYS A 244 -10.50 10.93 -2.02
N ALA A 245 -10.56 9.66 -2.42
CA ALA A 245 -11.67 8.80 -2.10
C ALA A 245 -11.73 8.55 -0.59
N LEU A 246 -10.61 8.25 0.05
CA LEU A 246 -10.56 8.06 1.51
C LEU A 246 -10.87 9.35 2.29
N GLN A 247 -10.41 10.51 1.80
CA GLN A 247 -10.66 11.80 2.45
C GLN A 247 -12.11 12.31 2.29
N TYR A 248 -12.78 12.04 1.17
CA TYR A 248 -14.06 12.70 0.84
C TYR A 248 -15.26 11.78 0.70
N ALA A 249 -15.08 10.47 0.50
CA ALA A 249 -16.22 9.56 0.40
C ALA A 249 -16.78 9.21 1.78
N GLY A 250 -18.08 9.39 1.97
CA GLY A 250 -18.82 8.91 3.14
C GLY A 250 -19.57 7.60 2.87
N SER A 251 -19.44 7.04 1.66
CA SER A 251 -20.15 5.83 1.24
C SER A 251 -19.38 5.06 0.15
N ILE A 252 -19.72 3.78 -0.01
CA ILE A 252 -19.19 2.93 -1.08
C ILE A 252 -19.43 3.52 -2.48
N ASP A 253 -20.57 4.19 -2.69
CA ASP A 253 -20.92 4.78 -3.99
C ASP A 253 -20.08 6.02 -4.31
N GLU A 254 -19.87 6.88 -3.31
CA GLU A 254 -18.99 8.04 -3.46
C GLU A 254 -17.54 7.62 -3.68
N TYR A 255 -17.07 6.60 -2.94
CA TYR A 255 -15.74 6.03 -3.14
C TYR A 255 -15.57 5.51 -4.57
N THR A 256 -16.50 4.66 -5.01
CA THR A 256 -16.52 4.10 -6.37
C THR A 256 -16.53 5.20 -7.43
N LYS A 257 -17.35 6.25 -7.25
CA LYS A 257 -17.42 7.38 -8.18
C LYS A 257 -16.09 8.13 -8.27
N ILE A 258 -15.41 8.37 -7.15
CA ILE A 258 -14.11 9.07 -7.15
C ILE A 258 -13.05 8.19 -7.83
N MET A 259 -12.99 6.90 -7.51
CA MET A 259 -12.00 5.99 -8.08
C MET A 259 -12.16 5.77 -9.58
N LEU A 260 -13.39 5.79 -10.10
CA LEU A 260 -13.65 5.70 -11.55
C LEU A 260 -13.33 7.00 -12.32
N ALA A 261 -13.29 8.15 -11.63
CA ALA A 261 -13.19 9.45 -12.28
C ALA A 261 -11.79 9.70 -12.84
N GLY A 262 -11.65 9.50 -14.16
CA GLY A 262 -10.39 9.72 -14.87
C GLY A 262 -9.35 8.65 -14.54
N ASN A 263 -9.74 7.39 -14.36
CA ASN A 263 -8.82 6.29 -14.12
C ASN A 263 -7.73 6.21 -15.21
N ASN A 264 -6.45 6.18 -14.81
CA ASN A 264 -5.31 5.97 -15.71
C ASN A 264 -4.91 4.49 -15.87
N GLY A 265 -5.49 3.59 -15.07
CA GLY A 265 -5.14 2.17 -15.07
C GLY A 265 -3.83 1.82 -14.37
N GLY A 266 -3.14 2.80 -13.78
CA GLY A 266 -2.03 2.55 -12.88
C GLY A 266 -2.54 1.89 -11.60
N TYR A 267 -1.72 0.99 -11.06
CA TYR A 267 -1.98 0.29 -9.81
C TYR A 267 -3.42 -0.25 -9.71
N ALA A 268 -3.74 -1.13 -10.67
CA ALA A 268 -5.07 -1.68 -10.85
C ALA A 268 -5.39 -2.70 -9.75
N ASN A 269 -6.46 -2.45 -8.99
CA ASN A 269 -6.70 -3.08 -7.69
C ASN A 269 -8.14 -3.63 -7.54
N ASP A 270 -8.26 -4.66 -6.72
CA ASP A 270 -9.53 -5.11 -6.12
C ASP A 270 -9.77 -4.34 -4.81
N TRP A 271 -10.59 -3.29 -4.85
CA TRP A 271 -10.89 -2.48 -3.67
C TRP A 271 -11.95 -3.14 -2.79
N LEU A 272 -11.57 -3.57 -1.59
CA LEU A 272 -12.46 -4.10 -0.57
C LEU A 272 -12.92 -2.97 0.36
N LEU A 273 -14.23 -2.74 0.39
CA LEU A 273 -14.85 -1.58 1.02
C LEU A 273 -15.83 -2.00 2.11
N GLY A 274 -15.93 -1.20 3.16
CA GLY A 274 -16.96 -1.30 4.18
C GLY A 274 -17.56 0.06 4.51
N ASP A 275 -18.87 0.11 4.71
CA ASP A 275 -19.56 1.26 5.31
C ASP A 275 -20.14 0.83 6.66
N ARG A 276 -19.46 1.20 7.74
CA ARG A 276 -19.85 0.77 9.09
C ARG A 276 -21.21 1.34 9.54
N LYS A 277 -21.73 2.36 8.88
CA LYS A 277 -23.04 2.95 9.22
C LYS A 277 -24.18 2.05 8.74
N THR A 278 -23.96 1.36 7.62
CA THR A 278 -24.98 0.55 6.96
C THR A 278 -24.75 -0.96 7.09
N GLY A 279 -23.55 -1.36 7.52
CA GLY A 279 -23.12 -2.77 7.59
C GLY A 279 -22.85 -3.37 6.21
N GLU A 280 -22.84 -2.54 5.15
CA GLU A 280 -22.61 -2.98 3.79
C GLU A 280 -21.11 -3.10 3.50
N ILE A 281 -20.75 -4.16 2.80
CA ILE A 281 -19.40 -4.38 2.26
C ILE A 281 -19.46 -4.46 0.74
N ALA A 282 -18.35 -4.13 0.08
CA ALA A 282 -18.24 -4.21 -1.37
C ALA A 282 -16.83 -4.61 -1.83
N GLN A 283 -16.76 -5.08 -3.07
CA GLN A 283 -15.51 -5.31 -3.81
C GLN A 283 -15.67 -4.60 -5.15
N LEU A 284 -14.82 -3.61 -5.39
CA LEU A 284 -14.70 -2.93 -6.67
C LEU A 284 -13.45 -3.45 -7.36
N GLU A 285 -13.63 -4.42 -8.26
CA GLU A 285 -12.58 -4.87 -9.17
C GLU A 285 -12.44 -3.81 -10.26
N LEU A 286 -11.37 -3.01 -10.18
CA LEU A 286 -11.17 -1.82 -11.00
C LEU A 286 -10.06 -2.01 -12.02
N GLY A 287 -10.45 -2.40 -13.23
CA GLY A 287 -9.58 -2.33 -14.40
C GLY A 287 -9.61 -0.94 -15.07
N LEU A 288 -8.84 -0.77 -16.16
CA LEU A 288 -8.87 0.47 -16.96
C LEU A 288 -10.10 0.52 -17.87
N LYS A 289 -10.43 -0.60 -18.52
CA LYS A 289 -11.50 -0.68 -19.54
C LYS A 289 -12.80 -1.23 -18.98
N ALA A 290 -12.72 -2.11 -17.99
CA ALA A 290 -13.87 -2.67 -17.30
C ALA A 290 -13.71 -2.56 -15.78
N TYR A 291 -14.84 -2.58 -15.09
CA TYR A 291 -14.90 -2.70 -13.65
C TYR A 291 -16.15 -3.47 -13.24
N LYS A 292 -16.15 -3.99 -12.02
CA LYS A 292 -17.32 -4.62 -11.40
C LYS A 292 -17.38 -4.29 -9.92
N LEU A 293 -18.57 -3.87 -9.47
CA LEU A 293 -18.88 -3.67 -8.06
C LEU A 293 -19.81 -4.80 -7.57
N TRP A 294 -19.34 -5.60 -6.62
CA TRP A 294 -20.16 -6.55 -5.86
C TRP A 294 -20.42 -5.99 -4.47
N ARG A 295 -21.61 -6.22 -3.93
CA ARG A 295 -22.07 -5.66 -2.65
C ARG A 295 -22.86 -6.69 -1.88
N THR A 296 -22.75 -6.68 -0.55
CA THR A 296 -23.61 -7.49 0.34
C THR A 296 -23.67 -6.87 1.74
N LYS A 297 -24.72 -7.19 2.50
CA LYS A 297 -24.86 -6.89 3.93
C LYS A 297 -24.75 -8.12 4.82
N ASP A 298 -24.53 -9.28 4.21
CA ASP A 298 -24.33 -10.55 4.91
C ASP A 298 -23.45 -11.43 4.04
N GLY A 299 -22.16 -11.49 4.36
CA GLY A 299 -21.19 -12.08 3.44
C GLY A 299 -19.73 -11.81 3.79
N VAL A 300 -18.86 -12.33 2.93
CA VAL A 300 -17.44 -12.01 2.88
C VAL A 300 -17.02 -11.73 1.44
N LEU A 301 -16.08 -10.82 1.26
CA LEU A 301 -15.38 -10.55 0.02
C LEU A 301 -13.88 -10.57 0.31
N ALA A 302 -13.10 -11.24 -0.54
CA ALA A 302 -11.67 -11.42 -0.35
C ALA A 302 -10.91 -11.13 -1.64
N GLY A 303 -9.63 -10.79 -1.49
CA GLY A 303 -8.68 -10.50 -2.54
C GLY A 303 -7.31 -11.07 -2.19
N SER A 304 -6.60 -11.52 -3.23
CA SER A 304 -5.18 -11.89 -3.15
C SER A 304 -4.62 -12.00 -4.59
N ASN A 305 -4.82 -10.93 -5.37
CA ASN A 305 -4.22 -10.70 -6.69
C ASN A 305 -4.83 -11.40 -7.89
N TRP A 306 -6.09 -11.83 -7.82
CA TRP A 306 -6.79 -12.39 -8.96
C TRP A 306 -7.83 -11.40 -9.48
N ALA A 307 -8.06 -11.39 -10.80
CA ALA A 307 -9.30 -10.85 -11.37
C ALA A 307 -10.35 -11.97 -11.46
N ARG A 308 -11.64 -11.64 -11.29
CA ARG A 308 -12.74 -12.61 -11.43
C ARG A 308 -13.87 -12.16 -12.35
N ASP A 309 -14.02 -10.87 -12.65
CA ASP A 309 -15.05 -10.42 -13.59
C ASP A 309 -14.67 -10.82 -15.02
N PRO A 310 -15.56 -11.49 -15.78
CA PRO A 310 -15.26 -11.90 -17.15
C PRO A 310 -14.88 -10.76 -18.10
N LYS A 311 -15.35 -9.53 -17.88
CA LYS A 311 -14.97 -8.38 -18.72
C LYS A 311 -13.59 -7.86 -18.33
N VAL A 312 -13.28 -7.77 -17.04
CA VAL A 312 -11.93 -7.35 -16.57
C VAL A 312 -10.87 -8.36 -17.04
N LEU A 313 -11.12 -9.66 -16.85
CA LEU A 313 -10.24 -10.72 -17.38
C LEU A 313 -9.99 -10.57 -18.89
N LYS A 314 -11.05 -10.30 -19.66
CA LYS A 314 -10.98 -10.18 -21.11
C LYS A 314 -10.31 -8.90 -21.60
N LEU A 315 -10.45 -7.79 -20.89
CA LEU A 315 -10.09 -6.46 -21.40
C LEU A 315 -8.82 -5.89 -20.75
N ASP A 316 -8.54 -6.28 -19.51
CA ASP A 316 -7.56 -5.66 -18.63
C ASP A 316 -6.52 -6.66 -18.11
N ALA A 317 -6.91 -7.89 -17.74
CA ALA A 317 -6.00 -8.93 -17.20
C ALA A 317 -5.83 -10.15 -18.14
N THR A 318 -5.55 -9.89 -19.42
CA THR A 318 -5.66 -10.93 -20.48
C THR A 318 -4.69 -12.09 -20.38
N GLN A 319 -3.61 -11.95 -19.60
CA GLN A 319 -2.59 -12.99 -19.40
C GLN A 319 -2.84 -13.83 -18.14
N PHE A 320 -3.81 -13.45 -17.30
CA PHE A 320 -4.16 -14.17 -16.09
C PHE A 320 -5.04 -15.38 -16.41
N ASP A 321 -4.61 -16.58 -16.00
CA ASP A 321 -5.41 -17.79 -16.08
C ASP A 321 -6.10 -18.07 -14.72
N PRO A 322 -7.41 -17.83 -14.59
CA PRO A 322 -8.13 -18.09 -13.34
C PRO A 322 -8.26 -19.59 -13.00
N ASN A 323 -7.83 -20.49 -13.89
CA ASN A 323 -7.88 -21.93 -13.68
C ASN A 323 -6.50 -22.53 -13.35
N ASP A 324 -5.41 -21.75 -13.40
CA ASP A 324 -4.09 -22.20 -12.96
C ASP A 324 -4.05 -22.23 -11.42
N GLY A 325 -4.53 -23.33 -10.83
CA GLY A 325 -4.53 -23.53 -9.38
C GLY A 325 -3.14 -23.56 -8.75
N GLU A 326 -2.08 -23.74 -9.55
CA GLU A 326 -0.70 -23.75 -9.11
C GLU A 326 -0.12 -22.31 -8.94
N SER A 327 -0.75 -21.31 -9.58
CA SER A 327 -0.35 -19.92 -9.42
C SER A 327 -0.51 -19.44 -7.97
N SER A 328 0.40 -18.57 -7.50
CA SER A 328 0.28 -17.92 -6.18
C SER A 328 -1.11 -17.31 -5.91
N PRO A 329 -1.67 -16.45 -6.79
CA PRO A 329 -2.98 -15.85 -6.56
C PRO A 329 -4.10 -16.87 -6.43
N ASN A 330 -4.17 -17.89 -7.30
CA ASN A 330 -5.26 -18.87 -7.24
C ASN A 330 -5.10 -19.87 -6.07
N ALA A 331 -3.88 -20.22 -5.69
CA ALA A 331 -3.63 -21.05 -4.50
C ALA A 331 -4.09 -20.31 -3.22
N ARG A 332 -3.72 -19.03 -3.07
CA ARG A 332 -4.17 -18.19 -1.96
C ARG A 332 -5.67 -17.94 -1.99
N ARG A 333 -6.28 -17.80 -3.17
CA ARG A 333 -7.75 -17.74 -3.32
C ARG A 333 -8.43 -18.96 -2.75
N ALA A 334 -7.95 -20.15 -3.13
CA ALA A 334 -8.48 -21.41 -2.63
C ALA A 334 -8.29 -21.51 -1.10
N ARG A 335 -7.20 -20.95 -0.56
CA ARG A 335 -6.99 -20.91 0.88
C ARG A 335 -7.92 -19.92 1.59
N TRP A 336 -8.15 -18.73 1.03
CA TRP A 336 -9.14 -17.79 1.56
C TRP A 336 -10.53 -18.41 1.62
N ASP A 337 -10.97 -19.07 0.54
CA ASP A 337 -12.26 -19.74 0.48
C ASP A 337 -12.40 -20.78 1.60
N GLU A 338 -11.39 -21.61 1.83
CA GLU A 338 -11.38 -22.61 2.89
C GLU A 338 -11.43 -21.96 4.29
N LEU A 339 -10.46 -21.09 4.58
CA LEU A 339 -10.26 -20.50 5.90
C LEU A 339 -11.44 -19.61 6.34
N LEU A 340 -12.04 -18.86 5.41
CA LEU A 340 -13.22 -18.03 5.71
C LEU A 340 -14.47 -18.88 5.99
N ASN A 341 -14.66 -19.97 5.25
CA ASN A 341 -15.80 -20.86 5.48
C ASN A 341 -15.69 -21.62 6.81
N GLU A 342 -14.50 -22.08 7.19
CA GLU A 342 -14.23 -22.73 8.48
C GLU A 342 -14.55 -21.82 9.69
N ASN A 343 -14.40 -20.52 9.50
CA ASN A 343 -14.54 -19.50 10.53
C ASN A 343 -15.83 -18.69 10.43
N LYS A 344 -16.78 -19.11 9.58
CA LYS A 344 -18.07 -18.42 9.44
C LYS A 344 -18.79 -18.26 10.79
N GLY A 345 -19.20 -17.04 11.08
CA GLY A 345 -19.89 -16.65 12.32
C GLY A 345 -18.96 -16.44 13.52
N LYS A 346 -17.65 -16.55 13.33
CA LYS A 346 -16.63 -16.40 14.39
C LYS A 346 -15.64 -15.28 14.12
N ILE A 347 -15.66 -14.69 12.93
CA ILE A 347 -14.69 -13.68 12.50
C ILE A 347 -14.81 -12.45 13.42
N ASP A 348 -13.74 -12.16 14.15
CA ASP A 348 -13.46 -10.94 14.90
C ASP A 348 -12.01 -10.49 14.59
N VAL A 349 -11.58 -9.35 15.15
CA VAL A 349 -10.26 -8.78 14.88
C VAL A 349 -9.13 -9.74 15.25
N GLU A 350 -9.17 -10.36 16.44
CA GLU A 350 -8.14 -11.30 16.88
C GLU A 350 -8.04 -12.55 15.98
N LEU A 351 -9.17 -13.03 15.46
CA LEU A 351 -9.16 -14.13 14.50
C LEU A 351 -8.60 -13.67 13.15
N ALA A 352 -8.97 -12.47 12.69
CA ALA A 352 -8.46 -11.90 11.45
C ALA A 352 -6.93 -11.72 11.49
N GLU A 353 -6.37 -11.25 12.61
CA GLU A 353 -4.93 -11.16 12.86
C GLU A 353 -4.22 -12.51 12.65
N LYS A 354 -4.82 -13.60 13.15
CA LYS A 354 -4.27 -14.97 12.98
C LYS A 354 -4.39 -15.45 11.54
N MET A 355 -5.52 -15.17 10.88
CA MET A 355 -5.77 -15.57 9.49
C MET A 355 -4.78 -14.92 8.52
N LEU A 356 -4.37 -13.68 8.78
CA LEU A 356 -3.33 -13.00 7.99
C LEU A 356 -1.96 -13.69 8.08
N GLY A 357 -1.72 -14.49 9.13
CA GLY A 357 -0.51 -15.27 9.36
C GLY A 357 -0.57 -16.71 8.84
N ASP A 358 -1.59 -17.09 8.07
CA ASP A 358 -1.79 -18.46 7.62
C ASP A 358 -0.73 -18.91 6.60
N HIS A 359 -0.18 -20.11 6.84
CA HIS A 359 0.86 -20.75 6.02
C HIS A 359 0.39 -22.05 5.34
N THR A 360 -0.91 -22.23 5.14
CA THR A 360 -1.39 -23.39 4.38
C THR A 360 -1.31 -23.09 2.89
N ASP A 361 -0.49 -23.86 2.16
CA ASP A 361 -0.42 -23.79 0.70
C ASP A 361 -1.75 -24.30 0.13
N GLY A 362 -2.54 -23.41 -0.47
CA GLY A 362 -3.88 -23.75 -0.95
C GLY A 362 -3.91 -24.73 -2.13
N PHE A 363 -2.79 -24.92 -2.84
CA PHE A 363 -2.66 -25.88 -3.93
C PHE A 363 -2.20 -27.25 -3.42
N GLU A 364 -1.11 -27.28 -2.63
CA GLU A 364 -0.57 -28.54 -2.10
C GLU A 364 -1.32 -29.06 -0.87
N LYS A 365 -2.21 -28.23 -0.28
CA LYS A 365 -3.04 -28.55 0.89
C LYS A 365 -2.23 -28.99 2.11
N LYS A 366 -1.11 -28.30 2.36
CA LYS A 366 -0.23 -28.55 3.52
C LYS A 366 0.37 -27.25 4.03
N GLU A 367 0.81 -27.25 5.28
CA GLU A 367 1.59 -26.14 5.81
C GLU A 367 2.95 -26.05 5.11
N ALA A 368 3.26 -24.88 4.56
CA ALA A 368 4.54 -24.58 3.93
C ALA A 368 4.75 -23.07 3.91
N VAL A 369 5.85 -22.58 4.46
CA VAL A 369 6.18 -21.15 4.45
C VAL A 369 6.72 -20.78 3.05
N ASN A 370 5.83 -20.32 2.17
CA ASN A 370 6.14 -20.09 0.74
C ASN A 370 5.24 -19.01 0.10
N GLU A 371 5.34 -18.81 -1.21
CA GLU A 371 4.63 -17.80 -2.01
C GLU A 371 3.16 -18.10 -2.33
N ARG A 372 2.64 -19.28 -2.00
CA ARG A 372 1.25 -19.72 -2.21
C ARG A 372 0.38 -19.64 -0.95
N THR A 373 0.93 -19.09 0.13
CA THR A 373 0.25 -18.93 1.42
C THR A 373 -0.23 -17.52 1.65
N LEU A 374 -1.19 -17.28 2.55
CA LEU A 374 -1.70 -15.93 2.80
C LEU A 374 -0.64 -15.01 3.43
N CYS A 375 0.17 -15.54 4.34
CA CYS A 375 1.38 -14.88 4.83
C CYS A 375 2.58 -15.30 3.98
N GLY A 376 2.77 -14.64 2.84
CA GLY A 376 3.78 -15.05 1.86
C GLY A 376 5.23 -14.87 2.31
N HIS A 377 6.06 -15.85 1.95
CA HIS A 377 7.51 -15.80 2.11
C HIS A 377 8.19 -16.27 0.81
N THR A 378 8.39 -15.35 -0.14
CA THR A 378 9.03 -15.69 -1.43
C THR A 378 10.52 -15.94 -1.28
N ASP A 379 11.14 -15.35 -0.25
CA ASP A 379 12.55 -15.52 0.11
C ASP A 379 12.90 -16.96 0.50
N LEU A 380 11.90 -17.77 0.85
CA LEU A 380 12.05 -19.20 1.15
C LEU A 380 11.60 -20.10 -0.01
N SER A 381 11.10 -19.53 -1.10
CA SER A 381 10.52 -20.26 -2.21
C SER A 381 11.52 -20.48 -3.36
N PRO A 382 11.86 -21.74 -3.71
CA PRO A 382 12.66 -22.03 -4.90
C PRO A 382 11.92 -21.75 -6.22
N ARG A 383 10.63 -21.42 -6.18
CA ARG A 383 9.81 -21.17 -7.38
C ARG A 383 9.78 -19.69 -7.75
N GLY A 384 9.82 -18.80 -6.76
CA GLY A 384 9.48 -17.38 -6.95
C GLY A 384 8.01 -17.21 -7.33
N VAL A 385 7.64 -16.04 -7.85
CA VAL A 385 6.28 -15.77 -8.36
C VAL A 385 6.34 -15.37 -9.83
N LYS A 386 6.06 -16.34 -10.71
CA LYS A 386 6.18 -16.20 -12.16
C LYS A 386 5.21 -15.15 -12.73
N GLU A 387 4.05 -14.98 -12.11
CA GLU A 387 2.93 -14.17 -12.57
C GLU A 387 3.34 -12.70 -12.68
N TRP A 388 4.07 -12.20 -11.68
CA TRP A 388 4.60 -10.83 -11.65
C TRP A 388 6.13 -10.73 -11.69
N GLY A 389 6.83 -11.83 -11.97
CA GLY A 389 8.25 -11.81 -12.31
C GLY A 389 9.23 -11.84 -11.13
N TRP A 390 8.77 -12.21 -9.94
CA TRP A 390 9.67 -12.49 -8.82
C TRP A 390 10.39 -13.82 -9.07
N THR A 391 11.72 -13.77 -9.12
CA THR A 391 12.58 -14.93 -9.34
C THR A 391 12.63 -15.83 -8.10
N PRO A 392 13.17 -17.06 -8.22
CA PRO A 392 13.43 -17.92 -7.05
C PRO A 392 14.11 -17.16 -5.91
N TYR A 393 13.62 -17.39 -4.69
CA TYR A 393 14.11 -16.76 -3.46
C TYR A 393 14.07 -15.24 -3.45
N PHE A 394 13.19 -14.61 -4.24
CA PHE A 394 13.08 -13.15 -4.25
C PHE A 394 12.78 -12.62 -2.83
N PRO A 395 13.49 -11.59 -2.33
CA PRO A 395 13.25 -11.01 -1.01
C PRO A 395 11.96 -10.18 -1.03
N GLY A 396 10.82 -10.86 -0.98
CA GLY A 396 9.49 -10.27 -1.02
C GLY A 396 8.43 -11.23 -0.52
N GLY A 397 7.28 -10.70 -0.13
CA GLY A 397 6.24 -11.44 0.57
C GLY A 397 5.46 -10.53 1.50
N ALA A 398 4.78 -11.10 2.50
CA ALA A 398 3.96 -10.34 3.43
C ALA A 398 4.83 -9.53 4.41
N VAL A 399 4.69 -8.19 4.49
CA VAL A 399 5.62 -7.34 5.28
C VAL A 399 5.00 -6.65 6.49
N GLN A 400 3.68 -6.69 6.61
CA GLN A 400 2.91 -6.26 7.78
C GLN A 400 1.51 -6.88 7.74
N GLY A 401 0.75 -6.71 8.82
CA GLY A 401 -0.67 -7.03 8.87
C GLY A 401 -1.47 -5.94 9.58
N LYS A 402 -2.71 -5.69 9.13
CA LYS A 402 -3.65 -4.77 9.76
C LYS A 402 -5.05 -5.37 9.84
N ALA A 403 -5.77 -5.05 10.90
CA ALA A 403 -7.15 -5.44 11.09
C ALA A 403 -7.95 -4.35 11.82
N THR A 404 -9.25 -4.25 11.53
CA THR A 404 -10.19 -3.40 12.25
C THR A 404 -11.60 -3.96 12.12
N ASP A 405 -12.51 -3.50 12.98
CA ASP A 405 -13.94 -3.81 12.90
C ASP A 405 -14.80 -2.54 12.92
N GLY A 406 -16.12 -2.71 12.83
CA GLY A 406 -17.08 -1.61 12.85
C GLY A 406 -17.05 -0.80 14.16
N THR A 407 -16.67 -1.38 15.30
CA THR A 407 -16.55 -0.68 16.59
C THR A 407 -15.26 0.13 16.64
N MET A 408 -14.13 -0.49 16.30
CA MET A 408 -12.83 0.16 16.18
C MET A 408 -12.88 1.31 15.19
N THR A 409 -13.51 1.12 14.03
CA THR A 409 -13.68 2.17 13.01
C THR A 409 -14.47 3.36 13.54
N LYS A 410 -15.55 3.13 14.30
CA LYS A 410 -16.34 4.21 14.94
C LYS A 410 -15.46 5.08 15.85
N GLU A 411 -14.47 4.46 16.48
CA GLU A 411 -13.57 5.08 17.43
C GLU A 411 -12.24 5.50 16.79
N MET A 412 -12.15 5.42 15.45
CA MET A 412 -10.95 5.66 14.66
C MET A 412 -9.75 4.86 15.20
N ARG A 413 -9.89 3.52 15.23
CA ARG A 413 -8.88 2.58 15.70
C ARG A 413 -8.56 1.51 14.65
N ILE A 414 -7.30 1.08 14.65
CA ILE A 414 -6.79 -0.04 13.86
C ILE A 414 -5.83 -0.88 14.71
N ALA A 415 -5.75 -2.18 14.46
CA ALA A 415 -4.69 -3.04 14.95
C ALA A 415 -3.68 -3.27 13.83
N ALA A 416 -2.39 -3.16 14.12
CA ALA A 416 -1.33 -3.28 13.13
C ALA A 416 -0.09 -4.00 13.67
N ARG A 417 0.58 -4.77 12.82
CA ARG A 417 1.82 -5.51 13.11
C ARG A 417 2.84 -5.27 12.02
N MET A 418 4.04 -4.83 12.40
CA MET A 418 5.19 -4.78 11.49
C MET A 418 5.84 -6.15 11.31
N GLY A 419 6.41 -6.38 10.13
CA GLY A 419 7.02 -7.66 9.74
C GLY A 419 5.97 -8.70 9.37
N HIS A 420 6.41 -9.92 9.08
CA HIS A 420 5.50 -10.98 8.66
C HIS A 420 4.33 -11.15 9.66
N PRO A 421 3.07 -11.19 9.19
CA PRO A 421 1.91 -11.39 10.07
C PRO A 421 1.99 -12.63 10.98
N CYS A 422 2.66 -13.69 10.51
CA CYS A 422 2.94 -14.90 11.28
C CYS A 422 3.92 -14.69 12.46
N GLY A 423 4.60 -13.55 12.48
CA GLY A 423 5.62 -13.18 13.46
C GLY A 423 7.04 -13.66 13.14
N GLY A 424 7.27 -14.18 11.93
CA GLY A 424 8.61 -14.52 11.45
C GLY A 424 9.46 -13.27 11.18
N ASP A 425 10.76 -13.40 11.42
CA ASP A 425 11.75 -12.39 11.03
C ASP A 425 12.33 -12.70 9.65
N PHE A 426 12.69 -11.65 8.91
CA PHE A 426 13.65 -11.74 7.80
C PHE A 426 14.96 -11.07 8.19
N LEU A 427 16.09 -11.73 7.89
CA LEU A 427 17.44 -11.23 8.20
C LEU A 427 18.23 -11.02 6.91
N ALA A 428 18.57 -9.77 6.60
CA ALA A 428 19.18 -9.41 5.31
C ALA A 428 20.57 -10.03 5.13
N LYS A 429 21.41 -9.97 6.16
CA LYS A 429 22.80 -10.46 6.08
C LYS A 429 22.90 -11.96 5.73
N PRO A 430 22.25 -12.89 6.47
CA PRO A 430 22.30 -14.30 6.10
C PRO A 430 21.60 -14.58 4.77
N PHE A 431 20.52 -13.86 4.44
CA PHE A 431 19.86 -14.00 3.14
C PHE A 431 20.80 -13.65 1.98
N LEU A 432 21.46 -12.50 2.02
CA LEU A 432 22.39 -12.05 0.97
C LEU A 432 23.63 -12.97 0.86
N ALA A 433 24.03 -13.63 1.95
CA ALA A 433 25.09 -14.63 1.92
C ALA A 433 24.65 -15.94 1.21
N ALA A 434 23.37 -16.31 1.32
CA ALA A 434 22.80 -17.47 0.66
C ALA A 434 22.41 -17.21 -0.80
N HIS A 435 22.04 -15.96 -1.13
CA HIS A 435 21.50 -15.53 -2.42
C HIS A 435 22.29 -14.36 -3.01
N PRO A 436 23.55 -14.57 -3.45
CA PRO A 436 24.42 -13.51 -3.97
C PRO A 436 23.88 -12.80 -5.23
N GLU A 437 22.92 -13.39 -5.94
CA GLU A 437 22.18 -12.75 -7.03
C GLU A 437 21.45 -11.46 -6.59
N TYR A 438 21.11 -11.33 -5.30
CA TYR A 438 20.49 -10.14 -4.72
C TYR A 438 21.49 -9.20 -4.01
N ALA A 439 22.81 -9.45 -4.09
CA ALA A 439 23.84 -8.66 -3.41
C ALA A 439 23.79 -7.14 -3.72
N TRP A 440 23.24 -6.76 -4.88
CA TRP A 440 23.04 -5.36 -5.23
C TRP A 440 22.11 -4.61 -4.27
N GLN A 441 21.26 -5.31 -3.52
CA GLN A 441 20.34 -4.74 -2.55
C GLN A 441 21.01 -4.43 -1.19
N GLU A 442 22.25 -4.88 -0.95
CA GLU A 442 22.96 -4.67 0.32
C GLU A 442 22.91 -3.23 0.88
N PRO A 443 22.99 -2.15 0.06
CA PRO A 443 22.89 -0.79 0.58
C PRO A 443 21.50 -0.40 1.12
N TYR A 444 20.46 -1.16 0.74
CA TYR A 444 19.06 -0.77 0.93
C TYR A 444 18.25 -1.77 1.76
N LEU A 445 18.55 -3.07 1.65
CA LEU A 445 17.85 -4.17 2.31
C LEU A 445 18.32 -4.34 3.75
N ARG A 446 17.39 -4.38 4.70
CA ARG A 446 17.63 -4.52 6.13
C ARG A 446 16.85 -5.70 6.69
N ASP A 447 17.10 -5.94 7.97
CA ASP A 447 16.31 -6.91 8.73
C ASP A 447 14.87 -6.40 8.87
N MET A 448 13.92 -7.27 8.57
CA MET A 448 12.50 -7.05 8.86
C MET A 448 12.14 -7.86 10.10
N LYS A 449 12.21 -7.20 11.25
CA LYS A 449 11.90 -7.79 12.55
C LYS A 449 10.41 -7.67 12.85
N ALA A 450 9.77 -8.78 13.18
CA ALA A 450 8.35 -8.75 13.47
C ALA A 450 8.06 -8.07 14.81
N GLY A 451 7.24 -7.03 14.79
CA GLY A 451 6.73 -6.35 15.97
C GLY A 451 5.56 -7.09 16.61
N PRO A 452 5.09 -6.66 17.79
CA PRO A 452 3.81 -7.11 18.34
C PRO A 452 2.64 -6.51 17.54
N TRP A 453 1.47 -7.15 17.61
CA TRP A 453 0.22 -6.46 17.28
C TRP A 453 0.03 -5.27 18.21
N THR A 454 -0.20 -4.10 17.62
CA THR A 454 -0.28 -2.81 18.31
C THR A 454 -1.53 -2.08 17.85
N GLU A 455 -2.34 -1.62 18.80
CA GLU A 455 -3.50 -0.79 18.49
C GLU A 455 -3.09 0.67 18.35
N PHE A 456 -3.53 1.30 17.26
CA PHE A 456 -3.40 2.73 17.02
C PHE A 456 -4.77 3.38 16.99
N ARG A 457 -4.84 4.62 17.46
CA ARG A 457 -6.04 5.43 17.39
C ARG A 457 -5.77 6.84 16.91
N SER A 458 -6.79 7.47 16.36
CA SER A 458 -6.73 8.87 16.00
C SER A 458 -6.59 9.78 17.24
N GLY A 459 -5.71 10.78 17.16
CA GLY A 459 -5.37 11.69 18.26
C GLY A 459 -4.60 11.02 19.39
N GLN A 460 -3.87 9.94 19.10
CA GLN A 460 -3.07 9.22 20.09
C GLN A 460 -1.88 10.08 20.52
N ALA A 461 -1.70 10.18 21.84
CA ALA A 461 -0.52 10.76 22.43
C ALA A 461 0.49 9.64 22.78
N PRO A 462 1.81 9.95 22.82
CA PRO A 462 2.81 9.00 23.29
C PRO A 462 2.47 8.51 24.71
N LYS A 463 2.69 7.23 24.98
CA LYS A 463 2.63 6.70 26.35
C LYS A 463 3.71 7.41 27.19
N GLN A 464 3.33 7.91 28.37
CA GLN A 464 4.23 8.59 29.30
C GLN A 464 5.23 7.64 29.95
#